data_AF-A0A7S0LJZ2-F1
#
_entry.id   AF-A0A7S0LJZ2-F1
#
_cell.length_a   1.000
_cell.length_b   1.000
_cell.length_c   1.000
_cell.angle_alpha   90.00
_cell.angle_beta   90.00
_cell.angle_gamma   90.00
#
_symmetry.space_group_name_H-M   'P 1'
#
loop_
_entity.id
_entity.type
_entity.pdbx_description
1 polymer ?
#
loop_
_entity_poly.entity_id
_entity_poly.type
_entity_poly.pdbx_seq_one_letter_code
_entity_poly.pdbx_strand_id
1 'polypeptide(L)'
;TLGACISTAWPAHVACDCTTAISPAVHAELAKLRPGEVKMRQQWEEDESGWHKLPPRAWPPLQPKPDELQALKTAAERAEIDARGASTSSAHKERAAQAAFDLATCLTFNMIDPADGLRRYRSLAQEGHLDAMVAIGTILLEAIGCEPDEPQVAEGLAWMRRAADAQHPQALYELGCLHYLGSQPEHVPPDDAAALVFFEAAASDQHTSALFMVGEALLSRSEPTLADEARAVGLLHAAASRGHRSARSSILSLLDADAGLFGTKLSPQALAQRHAERLPVMPEACEHFGVYRGDGEAVGMDEVVKAAARCDVVIIGECHDDRVAHELEFYLLASLAARREHCALSLEMFEVDTQLVIDEYLAGLIREQDLLQDARPWANYLSDYRPLLEFSKHLGMRVLAANAPRRYVGAVGRKGTSLAEEAWPLGSYHWLPPLPLPPPSAPYLSHLRNDPAVVRTDQLGFDANPPPQGEEGEARCPYIGLASREGLLAPMLLWDTAMAQVIVGELERVPGGQVVHVCGSFHCEKGLGIAERIDTLRDKATSQCVVVIYPEHDCHRFVAERHSRAGDFVILTDASLSRSHDYMKGVESPG
;
A
#
# COMPACT_ATOMS: atom_id res chain seq x y z
N THR A 1 -16.23 -5.08 9.74
CA THR A 1 -16.40 -6.54 9.75
C THR A 1 -15.00 -7.17 9.71
N LEU A 2 -14.40 -7.63 10.81
CA LEU A 2 -13.14 -8.44 10.93
C LEU A 2 -12.93 -9.58 9.89
N GLY A 3 -13.93 -10.05 9.15
CA GLY A 3 -13.78 -10.90 7.96
C GLY A 3 -13.43 -10.10 6.71
N ALA A 4 -13.52 -8.78 6.83
CA ALA A 4 -12.95 -7.74 5.98
C ALA A 4 -11.70 -7.08 6.60
N CYS A 5 -11.12 -7.62 7.66
CA CYS A 5 -9.74 -7.28 8.07
C CYS A 5 -8.68 -8.23 7.50
N ILE A 6 -9.07 -9.28 6.75
CA ILE A 6 -8.11 -10.29 6.23
C ILE A 6 -8.18 -10.45 4.70
N SER A 7 -8.71 -9.47 3.97
CA SER A 7 -8.72 -9.55 2.50
C SER A 7 -8.25 -8.30 1.75
N THR A 8 -7.84 -7.23 2.44
CA THR A 8 -7.16 -6.08 1.83
C THR A 8 -6.11 -5.41 2.74
N ALA A 9 -5.86 -5.94 3.94
CA ALA A 9 -4.70 -5.55 4.74
C ALA A 9 -3.48 -6.37 4.28
N TRP A 10 -2.60 -5.72 3.56
CA TRP A 10 -1.26 -6.22 3.27
C TRP A 10 -0.58 -6.60 4.60
N PRO A 11 0.01 -7.80 4.74
CA PRO A 11 0.88 -8.04 5.87
C PRO A 11 2.15 -7.21 5.70
N ALA A 12 2.20 -6.08 6.39
CA ALA A 12 3.44 -5.59 6.95
C ALA A 12 3.99 -6.71 7.87
N HIS A 13 5.27 -7.05 7.67
CA HIS A 13 6.05 -8.11 8.35
C HIS A 13 5.79 -9.49 7.71
N VAL A 14 6.74 -10.09 7.01
CA VAL A 14 8.15 -10.30 7.35
C VAL A 14 9.03 -9.92 6.16
N ALA A 15 9.91 -8.95 6.34
CA ALA A 15 11.11 -8.91 5.52
C ALA A 15 11.90 -10.17 5.87
N CYS A 16 11.87 -11.17 5.01
CA CYS A 16 12.98 -12.12 4.94
C CYS A 16 14.20 -11.23 4.74
N ASP A 17 15.17 -11.30 5.65
CA ASP A 17 16.48 -10.67 5.53
C ASP A 17 17.01 -10.93 4.10
N CYS A 18 16.74 -10.06 3.13
CA CYS A 18 17.21 -10.25 1.77
C CYS A 18 18.62 -9.66 1.59
N THR A 19 19.45 -9.93 2.60
CA THR A 19 20.88 -10.21 2.42
C THR A 19 21.32 -11.55 3.03
N THR A 20 20.44 -12.30 3.71
CA THR A 20 20.74 -13.67 4.09
C THR A 20 20.69 -14.57 2.87
N ALA A 21 21.82 -15.23 2.61
CA ALA A 21 21.88 -16.29 1.61
C ALA A 21 20.82 -17.35 1.97
N ILE A 22 20.01 -17.76 0.99
CA ILE A 22 19.12 -18.91 1.12
C ILE A 22 19.92 -20.08 1.65
N SER A 23 19.46 -20.63 2.77
CA SER A 23 20.15 -21.71 3.43
C SER A 23 20.16 -22.96 2.53
N PRO A 24 21.13 -23.87 2.70
CA PRO A 24 21.14 -25.14 1.98
C PRO A 24 19.86 -25.97 2.18
N ALA A 25 19.18 -25.82 3.31
CA ALA A 25 17.92 -26.51 3.60
C ALA A 25 16.77 -25.95 2.76
N VAL A 26 16.63 -24.63 2.68
CA VAL A 26 15.65 -23.98 1.81
C VAL A 26 15.93 -24.32 0.35
N HIS A 27 17.19 -24.23 -0.09
CA HIS A 27 17.59 -24.64 -1.45
C HIS A 27 17.15 -26.07 -1.77
N ALA A 28 17.39 -27.02 -0.87
CA ALA A 28 17.02 -28.42 -1.07
C ALA A 28 15.51 -28.62 -1.21
N GLU A 29 14.68 -27.85 -0.48
CA GLU A 29 13.22 -27.89 -0.62
C GLU A 29 12.76 -27.23 -1.93
N LEU A 30 13.30 -26.06 -2.28
CA LEU A 30 12.98 -25.37 -3.54
C LEU A 30 13.40 -26.18 -4.77
N ALA A 31 14.52 -26.89 -4.69
CA ALA A 31 15.00 -27.79 -5.74
C ALA A 31 13.96 -28.87 -6.11
N LYS A 32 13.12 -29.30 -5.17
CA LYS A 32 12.03 -30.26 -5.41
C LYS A 32 10.90 -29.66 -6.27
N LEU A 33 10.73 -28.34 -6.25
CA LEU A 33 9.70 -27.62 -7.01
C LEU A 33 10.15 -27.30 -8.45
N ARG A 34 11.47 -27.24 -8.70
CA ARG A 34 12.05 -26.85 -10.00
C ARG A 34 11.52 -27.63 -11.21
N PRO A 35 11.32 -28.96 -11.16
CA PRO A 35 10.81 -29.70 -12.32
C PRO A 35 9.41 -29.28 -12.78
N GLY A 36 8.60 -28.70 -11.89
CA GLY A 36 7.24 -28.26 -12.16
C GLY A 36 7.06 -26.74 -12.20
N GLU A 37 8.12 -25.96 -11.99
CA GLU A 37 8.03 -24.52 -11.71
C GLU A 37 7.35 -23.73 -12.83
N VAL A 38 7.69 -23.98 -14.09
CA VAL A 38 7.11 -23.26 -15.23
C VAL A 38 5.59 -23.45 -15.28
N LYS A 39 5.14 -24.70 -15.15
CA LYS A 39 3.71 -25.03 -15.15
C LYS A 39 3.01 -24.47 -13.92
N MET A 40 3.66 -24.52 -12.76
CA MET A 40 3.14 -23.97 -11.50
C MET A 40 2.92 -22.47 -11.59
N ARG A 41 3.92 -21.72 -12.10
CA ARG A 41 3.82 -20.26 -12.30
C ARG A 41 2.69 -19.90 -13.25
N GLN A 42 2.59 -20.57 -14.38
CA GLN A 42 1.51 -20.36 -15.35
C GLN A 42 0.12 -20.64 -14.72
N GLN A 43 -0.03 -21.76 -14.03
CA GLN A 43 -1.30 -22.11 -13.37
C GLN A 43 -1.71 -21.06 -12.34
N TRP A 44 -0.77 -20.60 -11.51
CA TRP A 44 -1.06 -19.60 -10.48
C TRP A 44 -1.43 -18.25 -11.08
N GLU A 45 -0.81 -17.86 -12.19
CA GLU A 45 -1.17 -16.65 -12.93
C GLU A 45 -2.58 -16.75 -13.52
N GLU A 46 -2.93 -17.90 -14.11
CA GLU A 46 -4.29 -18.18 -14.62
C GLU A 46 -5.33 -18.17 -13.49
N ASP A 47 -5.04 -18.79 -12.35
CA ASP A 47 -5.93 -18.82 -11.17
C ASP A 47 -6.19 -17.42 -10.59
N GLU A 48 -5.26 -16.49 -10.77
CA GLU A 48 -5.37 -15.12 -10.26
C GLU A 48 -6.01 -14.16 -11.27
N SER A 49 -6.16 -14.60 -12.52
CA SER A 49 -6.83 -13.84 -13.57
C SER A 49 -8.29 -13.56 -13.19
N GLY A 50 -8.63 -12.26 -13.03
CA GLY A 50 -10.00 -11.84 -12.70
C GLY A 50 -10.35 -11.88 -11.21
N TRP A 51 -9.38 -12.10 -10.31
CA TRP A 51 -9.58 -12.09 -8.86
C TRP A 51 -10.22 -10.81 -8.34
N HIS A 52 -9.93 -9.63 -8.91
CA HIS A 52 -10.52 -8.35 -8.51
C HIS A 52 -12.06 -8.31 -8.62
N LYS A 53 -12.66 -9.29 -9.30
CA LYS A 53 -14.11 -9.43 -9.47
C LYS A 53 -14.75 -10.31 -8.39
N LEU A 54 -13.97 -10.98 -7.56
CA LEU A 54 -14.45 -11.81 -6.46
C LEU A 54 -14.52 -10.95 -5.19
N PRO A 55 -15.61 -11.05 -4.40
CA PRO A 55 -15.69 -10.33 -3.16
C PRO A 55 -14.53 -10.75 -2.24
N PRO A 56 -13.93 -9.80 -1.51
CA PRO A 56 -12.87 -10.09 -0.56
C PRO A 56 -13.45 -10.87 0.61
N ARG A 57 -13.46 -12.22 0.60
CA ARG A 57 -13.76 -12.99 1.81
C ARG A 57 -13.47 -14.48 1.72
N ALA A 58 -13.03 -15.06 2.84
CA ALA A 58 -12.66 -16.47 2.93
C ALA A 58 -13.25 -17.23 4.13
N TRP A 59 -14.45 -16.87 4.61
CA TRP A 59 -15.27 -17.75 5.46
C TRP A 59 -16.74 -17.24 5.58
N PRO A 60 -17.78 -18.10 5.59
CA PRO A 60 -17.71 -19.51 5.23
C PRO A 60 -17.37 -19.67 3.73
N PRO A 61 -16.76 -20.80 3.31
CA PRO A 61 -16.31 -20.99 1.93
C PRO A 61 -17.43 -20.92 0.89
N LEU A 62 -18.66 -21.30 1.28
CA LEU A 62 -19.86 -21.20 0.47
C LEU A 62 -20.73 -20.08 1.03
N GLN A 63 -20.90 -19.01 0.25
CA GLN A 63 -21.85 -17.94 0.56
C GLN A 63 -22.95 -17.94 -0.50
N PRO A 64 -24.17 -18.39 -0.16
CA PRO A 64 -25.26 -18.39 -1.11
C PRO A 64 -25.61 -16.97 -1.57
N LYS A 65 -26.01 -16.85 -2.83
CA LYS A 65 -26.25 -15.57 -3.49
C LYS A 65 -27.60 -14.98 -3.10
N PRO A 66 -27.79 -13.65 -3.22
CA PRO A 66 -29.06 -12.99 -2.88
C PRO A 66 -30.27 -13.53 -3.66
N ASP A 67 -30.10 -13.96 -4.91
CA ASP A 67 -31.16 -14.51 -5.75
C ASP A 67 -31.61 -15.92 -5.32
N GLU A 68 -30.79 -16.63 -4.55
CA GLU A 68 -31.12 -17.95 -3.99
C GLU A 68 -31.97 -17.85 -2.70
N LEU A 69 -32.15 -16.66 -2.14
CA LEU A 69 -32.78 -16.44 -0.84
C LEU A 69 -34.15 -17.13 -0.68
N GLN A 70 -35.02 -17.04 -1.69
CA GLN A 70 -36.36 -17.62 -1.60
C GLN A 70 -36.32 -19.15 -1.60
N ALA A 71 -35.39 -19.74 -2.36
CA ALA A 71 -35.18 -21.17 -2.37
C ALA A 71 -34.63 -21.65 -1.02
N LEU A 72 -33.67 -20.91 -0.44
CA LEU A 72 -33.10 -21.21 0.88
C LEU A 72 -34.14 -21.12 2.00
N LYS A 73 -34.99 -20.10 2.01
CA LYS A 73 -36.11 -19.99 2.96
C LYS A 73 -37.02 -21.21 2.91
N THR A 74 -37.44 -21.59 1.70
CA THR A 74 -38.30 -22.75 1.47
C THR A 74 -37.62 -24.06 1.90
N ALA A 75 -36.31 -24.19 1.64
CA ALA A 75 -35.53 -25.37 2.02
C ALA A 75 -35.38 -25.48 3.54
N ALA A 76 -35.07 -24.38 4.23
CA ALA A 76 -34.95 -24.33 5.68
C ALA A 76 -36.28 -24.68 6.37
N GLU A 77 -37.40 -24.11 5.92
CA GLU A 77 -38.74 -24.42 6.46
C GLU A 77 -39.10 -25.90 6.31
N ARG A 78 -38.86 -26.48 5.12
CA ARG A 78 -39.12 -27.89 4.87
C ARG A 78 -38.25 -28.80 5.74
N ALA A 79 -36.96 -28.51 5.80
CA ALA A 79 -36.02 -29.31 6.58
C ALA A 79 -36.35 -29.26 8.09
N GLU A 80 -36.80 -28.10 8.59
CA GLU A 80 -37.25 -27.95 9.98
C GLU A 80 -38.52 -28.76 10.28
N ILE A 81 -39.50 -28.79 9.35
CA ILE A 81 -40.70 -29.63 9.48
C ILE A 81 -40.31 -31.11 9.53
N ASP A 82 -39.45 -31.55 8.61
CA ASP A 82 -38.98 -32.93 8.55
C ASP A 82 -38.22 -33.31 9.84
N ALA A 83 -37.43 -32.40 10.39
CA ALA A 83 -36.69 -32.57 11.64
C ALA A 83 -37.56 -32.58 12.92
N ARG A 84 -38.84 -32.19 12.85
CA ARG A 84 -39.82 -32.24 13.96
C ARG A 84 -40.67 -33.51 13.96
N GLY A 85 -40.59 -34.36 12.93
CA GLY A 85 -41.35 -35.61 12.82
C GLY A 85 -40.97 -36.69 13.84
N ALA A 86 -41.91 -37.59 14.16
CA ALA A 86 -41.80 -38.60 15.22
C ALA A 86 -40.77 -39.74 15.00
N SER A 87 -40.06 -39.75 13.86
CA SER A 87 -39.01 -40.74 13.51
C SER A 87 -37.78 -40.05 12.91
N THR A 88 -37.29 -39.02 13.57
CA THR A 88 -36.20 -38.18 13.06
C THR A 88 -34.82 -38.78 13.30
N SER A 89 -34.11 -39.07 12.20
CA SER A 89 -32.72 -39.53 12.22
C SER A 89 -31.73 -38.35 12.38
N SER A 90 -30.49 -38.65 12.79
CA SER A 90 -29.39 -37.66 12.86
C SER A 90 -29.25 -36.87 11.56
N ALA A 91 -29.35 -37.56 10.41
CA ALA A 91 -29.24 -36.97 9.09
C ALA A 91 -30.32 -35.90 8.79
N HIS A 92 -31.54 -36.04 9.33
CA HIS A 92 -32.57 -35.01 9.16
C HIS A 92 -32.24 -33.75 9.95
N LYS A 93 -31.68 -33.90 11.16
CA LYS A 93 -31.24 -32.77 11.99
C LYS A 93 -30.05 -32.04 11.38
N GLU A 94 -29.04 -32.78 10.90
CA GLU A 94 -27.88 -32.22 10.20
C GLU A 94 -28.30 -31.44 8.95
N ARG A 95 -29.24 -31.98 8.16
CA ARG A 95 -29.77 -31.29 6.97
C ARG A 95 -30.53 -30.02 7.33
N ALA A 96 -31.32 -30.04 8.40
CA ALA A 96 -32.03 -28.86 8.88
C ALA A 96 -31.06 -27.79 9.38
N ALA A 97 -30.02 -28.20 10.10
CA ALA A 97 -28.99 -27.30 10.61
C ALA A 97 -28.18 -26.65 9.46
N GLN A 98 -27.79 -27.43 8.43
CA GLN A 98 -27.12 -26.89 7.24
C GLN A 98 -28.02 -25.92 6.47
N ALA A 99 -29.28 -26.26 6.24
CA ALA A 99 -30.22 -25.37 5.53
C ALA A 99 -30.45 -24.06 6.29
N ALA A 100 -30.50 -24.11 7.63
CA ALA A 100 -30.58 -22.94 8.48
C ALA A 100 -29.29 -22.11 8.45
N PHE A 101 -28.12 -22.77 8.41
CA PHE A 101 -26.81 -22.12 8.29
C PHE A 101 -26.66 -21.40 6.95
N ASP A 102 -27.00 -22.03 5.84
CA ASP A 102 -26.93 -21.44 4.49
C ASP A 102 -27.84 -20.22 4.39
N LEU A 103 -29.06 -20.31 4.93
CA LEU A 103 -29.98 -19.18 5.00
C LEU A 103 -29.43 -18.05 5.87
N ALA A 104 -28.88 -18.36 7.06
CA ALA A 104 -28.25 -17.36 7.93
C ALA A 104 -27.06 -16.67 7.25
N THR A 105 -26.25 -17.44 6.52
CA THR A 105 -25.12 -16.96 5.72
C THR A 105 -25.59 -15.98 4.65
N CYS A 106 -26.59 -16.38 3.87
CA CYS A 106 -27.18 -15.54 2.83
C CYS A 106 -27.72 -14.22 3.39
N LEU A 107 -28.46 -14.28 4.51
CA LEU A 107 -29.06 -13.11 5.15
C LEU A 107 -28.02 -12.14 5.72
N THR A 108 -26.96 -12.67 6.33
CA THR A 108 -25.94 -11.87 7.03
C THR A 108 -24.95 -11.27 6.05
N PHE A 109 -24.26 -12.10 5.26
CA PHE A 109 -23.10 -11.65 4.49
C PHE A 109 -23.48 -10.89 3.21
N ASN A 110 -24.73 -11.01 2.74
CA ASN A 110 -25.28 -10.14 1.71
C ASN A 110 -25.99 -8.89 2.27
N MET A 111 -25.92 -8.65 3.59
CA MET A 111 -26.55 -7.51 4.26
C MET A 111 -28.07 -7.39 4.01
N ILE A 112 -28.76 -8.52 3.86
CA ILE A 112 -30.20 -8.55 3.57
C ILE A 112 -31.02 -8.39 4.87
N ASP A 113 -30.74 -9.22 5.86
CA ASP A 113 -31.28 -9.11 7.22
C ASP A 113 -30.27 -9.72 8.22
N PRO A 114 -29.19 -8.99 8.54
CA PRO A 114 -28.15 -9.47 9.45
C PRO A 114 -28.67 -9.80 10.85
N ALA A 115 -29.72 -9.12 11.31
CA ALA A 115 -30.31 -9.37 12.61
C ALA A 115 -31.01 -10.75 12.65
N ASP A 116 -31.73 -11.14 11.60
CA ASP A 116 -32.28 -12.51 11.48
C ASP A 116 -31.18 -13.55 11.30
N GLY A 117 -30.17 -13.24 10.49
CA GLY A 117 -28.99 -14.09 10.33
C GLY A 117 -28.30 -14.39 11.67
N LEU A 118 -28.02 -13.37 12.49
CA LEU A 118 -27.45 -13.51 13.82
C LEU A 118 -28.34 -14.34 14.75
N ARG A 119 -29.67 -14.12 14.76
CA ARG A 119 -30.59 -14.93 15.56
C ARG A 119 -30.53 -16.41 15.19
N ARG A 120 -30.47 -16.71 13.89
CA ARG A 120 -30.38 -18.09 13.38
C ARG A 120 -29.06 -18.74 13.75
N TYR A 121 -27.94 -18.04 13.57
CA TYR A 121 -26.66 -18.55 14.02
C TYR A 121 -26.67 -18.81 15.53
N ARG A 122 -27.23 -17.91 16.35
CA ARG A 122 -27.36 -18.10 17.80
C ARG A 122 -28.13 -19.37 18.17
N SER A 123 -29.23 -19.67 17.48
CA SER A 123 -29.95 -20.94 17.66
C SER A 123 -29.05 -22.14 17.33
N LEU A 124 -28.38 -22.12 16.18
CA LEU A 124 -27.52 -23.21 15.73
C LEU A 124 -26.32 -23.45 16.65
N ALA A 125 -25.68 -22.38 17.12
CA ALA A 125 -24.56 -22.45 18.06
C ALA A 125 -24.99 -23.01 19.42
N GLN A 126 -26.18 -22.67 19.91
CA GLN A 126 -26.76 -23.25 21.13
C GLN A 126 -27.02 -24.75 21.00
N GLU A 127 -27.35 -25.22 19.80
CA GLU A 127 -27.51 -26.64 19.47
C GLU A 127 -26.18 -27.37 19.23
N GLY A 128 -25.05 -26.67 19.27
CA GLY A 128 -23.71 -27.26 19.16
C GLY A 128 -23.09 -27.20 17.75
N HIS A 129 -23.68 -26.48 16.81
CA HIS A 129 -23.14 -26.36 15.45
C HIS A 129 -21.86 -25.51 15.44
N LEU A 130 -20.71 -26.14 15.14
CA LEU A 130 -19.40 -25.49 15.25
C LEU A 130 -19.23 -24.30 14.30
N ASP A 131 -19.62 -24.44 13.02
CA ASP A 131 -19.55 -23.30 12.10
C ASP A 131 -20.42 -22.14 12.57
N ALA A 132 -21.60 -22.39 13.15
CA ALA A 132 -22.43 -21.31 13.66
C ALA A 132 -21.78 -20.60 14.86
N MET A 133 -21.02 -21.32 15.70
CA MET A 133 -20.23 -20.69 16.77
C MET A 133 -19.17 -19.75 16.20
N VAL A 134 -18.46 -20.17 15.14
CA VAL A 134 -17.51 -19.31 14.42
C VAL A 134 -18.23 -18.11 13.83
N ALA A 135 -19.35 -18.31 13.12
CA ALA A 135 -20.11 -17.25 12.50
C ALA A 135 -20.58 -16.19 13.50
N ILE A 136 -21.11 -16.59 14.66
CA ILE A 136 -21.48 -15.63 15.72
C ILE A 136 -20.25 -14.90 16.22
N GLY A 137 -19.17 -15.64 16.52
CA GLY A 137 -17.94 -15.06 17.05
C GLY A 137 -17.43 -13.95 16.13
N THR A 138 -17.31 -14.27 14.84
CA THR A 138 -17.06 -13.33 13.75
C THR A 138 -18.08 -12.19 13.79
N ILE A 139 -19.37 -12.44 13.57
CA ILE A 139 -20.39 -11.37 13.45
C ILE A 139 -20.40 -10.38 14.62
N LEU A 140 -20.27 -10.86 15.86
CA LEU A 140 -20.33 -10.01 17.06
C LEU A 140 -19.05 -9.22 17.28
N LEU A 141 -17.87 -9.83 17.10
CA LEU A 141 -16.59 -9.11 17.15
C LEU A 141 -16.54 -7.98 16.10
N GLU A 142 -17.29 -8.17 15.02
CA GLU A 142 -17.29 -7.38 13.82
C GLU A 142 -18.36 -6.31 13.71
N ALA A 143 -19.28 -6.30 14.67
CA ALA A 143 -20.48 -5.49 14.64
C ALA A 143 -21.29 -5.65 13.34
N ILE A 144 -21.37 -6.87 12.77
CA ILE A 144 -22.22 -7.08 11.58
C ILE A 144 -23.69 -7.12 12.02
N GLY A 145 -24.45 -6.08 11.71
CA GLY A 145 -25.88 -6.03 12.04
C GLY A 145 -26.20 -5.65 13.48
N CYS A 146 -25.22 -5.10 14.20
CA CYS A 146 -25.32 -4.62 15.58
C CYS A 146 -24.25 -3.53 15.81
N GLU A 147 -24.44 -2.68 16.80
CA GLU A 147 -23.40 -1.72 17.21
C GLU A 147 -22.34 -2.44 18.05
N PRO A 148 -21.04 -2.14 17.89
CA PRO A 148 -19.99 -2.74 18.71
C PRO A 148 -20.17 -2.29 20.16
N ASP A 149 -20.52 -3.23 21.04
CA ASP A 149 -20.57 -3.02 22.48
C ASP A 149 -19.78 -4.10 23.23
N GLU A 150 -19.33 -3.73 24.43
CA GLU A 150 -18.51 -4.59 25.29
C GLU A 150 -19.16 -5.97 25.59
N PRO A 151 -20.47 -6.05 25.95
CA PRO A 151 -21.16 -7.33 26.08
C PRO A 151 -21.14 -8.22 24.83
N GLN A 152 -21.28 -7.65 23.63
CA GLN A 152 -21.29 -8.38 22.38
C GLN A 152 -19.90 -8.91 22.03
N VAL A 153 -18.84 -8.12 22.24
CA VAL A 153 -17.45 -8.58 22.07
C VAL A 153 -17.18 -9.78 22.99
N ALA A 154 -17.56 -9.68 24.26
CA ALA A 154 -17.42 -10.77 25.21
C ALA A 154 -18.22 -12.03 24.80
N GLU A 155 -19.45 -11.87 24.29
CA GLU A 155 -20.24 -12.99 23.75
C GLU A 155 -19.56 -13.62 22.52
N GLY A 156 -19.10 -12.81 21.57
CA GLY A 156 -18.42 -13.26 20.35
C GLY A 156 -17.17 -14.08 20.67
N LEU A 157 -16.33 -13.58 21.58
CA LEU A 157 -15.15 -14.29 22.06
C LEU A 157 -15.49 -15.60 22.76
N ALA A 158 -16.56 -15.64 23.56
CA ALA A 158 -16.97 -16.86 24.24
C ALA A 158 -17.38 -17.95 23.24
N TRP A 159 -18.10 -17.60 22.17
CA TRP A 159 -18.44 -18.54 21.11
C TRP A 159 -17.23 -18.99 20.30
N MET A 160 -16.33 -18.06 19.96
CA MET A 160 -15.10 -18.38 19.24
C MET A 160 -14.21 -19.34 20.05
N ARG A 161 -14.04 -19.10 21.36
CA ARG A 161 -13.30 -20.00 22.26
C ARG A 161 -13.91 -21.39 22.32
N ARG A 162 -15.24 -21.51 22.39
CA ARG A 162 -15.91 -22.82 22.38
C ARG A 162 -15.68 -23.59 21.08
N ALA A 163 -15.67 -22.90 19.94
CA ALA A 163 -15.36 -23.52 18.66
C ALA A 163 -13.88 -23.95 18.59
N ALA A 164 -12.97 -23.15 19.12
CA ALA A 164 -11.55 -23.46 19.21
C ALA A 164 -11.24 -24.61 20.20
N ASP A 165 -11.94 -24.68 21.33
CA ASP A 165 -11.88 -25.79 22.28
C ASP A 165 -12.31 -27.12 21.62
N ALA A 166 -13.24 -27.04 20.66
CA ALA A 166 -13.63 -28.16 19.79
C ALA A 166 -12.66 -28.39 18.61
N GLN A 167 -11.50 -27.72 18.61
CA GLN A 167 -10.46 -27.79 17.58
C GLN A 167 -10.94 -27.38 16.18
N HIS A 168 -11.91 -26.47 16.07
CA HIS A 168 -12.36 -25.99 14.78
C HIS A 168 -11.26 -25.13 14.10
N PRO A 169 -10.76 -25.49 12.90
CA PRO A 169 -9.58 -24.84 12.31
C PRO A 169 -9.75 -23.34 12.04
N GLN A 170 -10.94 -22.93 11.59
CA GLN A 170 -11.23 -21.51 11.41
C GLN A 170 -11.22 -20.78 12.76
N ALA A 171 -11.78 -21.37 13.82
CA ALA A 171 -11.86 -20.69 15.12
C ALA A 171 -10.48 -20.50 15.74
N LEU A 172 -9.64 -21.54 15.63
CA LEU A 172 -8.23 -21.48 16.02
C LEU A 172 -7.50 -20.39 15.23
N TYR A 173 -7.68 -20.33 13.91
CA TYR A 173 -7.10 -19.28 13.08
C TYR A 173 -7.56 -17.87 13.50
N GLU A 174 -8.86 -17.64 13.69
CA GLU A 174 -9.39 -16.34 14.09
C GLU A 174 -8.87 -15.92 15.48
N LEU A 175 -8.81 -16.82 16.47
CA LEU A 175 -8.20 -16.52 17.77
C LEU A 175 -6.71 -16.19 17.66
N GLY A 176 -5.99 -16.89 16.79
CA GLY A 176 -4.60 -16.57 16.46
C GLY A 176 -4.47 -15.16 15.88
N CYS A 177 -5.35 -14.79 14.95
CA CYS A 177 -5.40 -13.43 14.39
C CYS A 177 -5.71 -12.36 15.45
N LEU A 178 -6.60 -12.63 16.41
CA LEU A 178 -6.89 -11.68 17.49
C LEU A 178 -5.65 -11.43 18.37
N HIS A 179 -4.91 -12.48 18.73
CA HIS A 179 -3.65 -12.34 19.48
C HIS A 179 -2.53 -11.67 18.67
N TYR A 180 -2.44 -11.95 17.36
CA TYR A 180 -1.42 -11.39 16.49
C TYR A 180 -1.66 -9.91 16.17
N LEU A 181 -2.91 -9.54 15.84
CA LEU A 181 -3.27 -8.18 15.46
C LEU A 181 -3.51 -7.27 16.66
N GLY A 182 -3.83 -7.85 17.83
CA GLY A 182 -4.14 -7.07 19.02
C GLY A 182 -5.43 -6.25 18.90
N SER A 183 -6.38 -6.67 18.07
CA SER A 183 -7.57 -5.88 17.72
C SER A 183 -8.62 -5.75 18.84
N GLN A 184 -8.51 -6.55 19.89
CA GLN A 184 -9.37 -6.51 21.08
C GLN A 184 -8.53 -6.56 22.36
N PRO A 185 -7.63 -5.59 22.61
CA PRO A 185 -6.56 -5.72 23.61
C PRO A 185 -7.08 -5.79 25.05
N GLU A 186 -8.28 -5.28 25.32
CA GLU A 186 -8.95 -5.38 26.62
C GLU A 186 -9.36 -6.83 26.98
N HIS A 187 -9.66 -7.65 25.96
CA HIS A 187 -10.13 -9.04 26.13
C HIS A 187 -9.09 -10.09 25.75
N VAL A 188 -8.29 -9.79 24.72
CA VAL A 188 -7.28 -10.65 24.10
C VAL A 188 -6.03 -9.79 23.88
N PRO A 189 -5.13 -9.73 24.88
CA PRO A 189 -3.89 -8.99 24.75
C PRO A 189 -3.04 -9.51 23.58
N PRO A 190 -2.29 -8.63 22.89
CA PRO A 190 -1.36 -9.03 21.85
C PRO A 190 -0.31 -10.01 22.40
N ASP A 191 -0.15 -11.16 21.74
CA ASP A 191 0.81 -12.20 22.12
C ASP A 191 1.14 -13.09 20.91
N ASP A 192 2.29 -12.81 20.27
CA ASP A 192 2.76 -13.53 19.08
C ASP A 192 3.02 -15.02 19.36
N ALA A 193 3.46 -15.36 20.58
CA ALA A 193 3.73 -16.74 20.95
C ALA A 193 2.42 -17.53 21.09
N ALA A 194 1.41 -16.93 21.72
CA ALA A 194 0.07 -17.50 21.78
C ALA A 194 -0.56 -17.61 20.38
N ALA A 195 -0.43 -16.57 19.55
CA ALA A 195 -0.92 -16.58 18.17
C ALA A 195 -0.32 -17.74 17.36
N LEU A 196 0.99 -17.97 17.46
CA LEU A 196 1.65 -19.07 16.77
C LEU A 196 1.13 -20.44 17.21
N VAL A 197 0.83 -20.66 18.50
CA VAL A 197 0.24 -21.92 18.99
C VAL A 197 -1.12 -22.17 18.34
N PHE A 198 -1.96 -21.14 18.22
CA PHE A 198 -3.26 -21.24 17.55
C PHE A 198 -3.12 -21.51 16.04
N PHE A 199 -2.20 -20.81 15.36
CA PHE A 199 -1.93 -21.05 13.94
C PHE A 199 -1.37 -22.45 13.69
N GLU A 200 -0.50 -22.97 14.55
CA GLU A 200 0.02 -24.34 14.46
C GLU A 200 -1.09 -25.38 14.59
N ALA A 201 -2.01 -25.19 15.52
CA ALA A 201 -3.17 -26.07 15.68
C ALA A 201 -4.06 -26.03 14.42
N ALA A 202 -4.40 -24.84 13.90
CA ALA A 202 -5.17 -24.71 12.66
C ALA A 202 -4.44 -25.30 11.44
N ALA A 203 -3.12 -25.12 11.36
CA ALA A 203 -2.27 -25.63 10.28
C ALA A 203 -2.19 -27.17 10.28
N SER A 204 -2.28 -27.82 11.44
CA SER A 204 -2.32 -29.29 11.53
C SER A 204 -3.52 -29.89 10.79
N ASP A 205 -4.64 -29.16 10.72
CA ASP A 205 -5.83 -29.50 9.94
C ASP A 205 -5.82 -28.90 8.52
N GLN A 206 -4.64 -28.48 8.04
CA GLN A 206 -4.41 -27.95 6.69
C GLN A 206 -5.18 -26.65 6.40
N HIS A 207 -5.50 -25.85 7.41
CA HIS A 207 -6.11 -24.54 7.22
C HIS A 207 -5.20 -23.62 6.40
N THR A 208 -5.66 -23.22 5.21
CA THR A 208 -4.84 -22.55 4.18
C THR A 208 -4.13 -21.29 4.67
N SER A 209 -4.84 -20.40 5.36
CA SER A 209 -4.25 -19.16 5.89
C SER A 209 -3.34 -19.42 7.09
N ALA A 210 -3.62 -20.46 7.88
CA ALA A 210 -2.78 -20.81 9.04
C ALA A 210 -1.46 -21.43 8.59
N LEU A 211 -1.47 -22.26 7.54
CA LEU A 211 -0.26 -22.78 6.89
C LEU A 211 0.66 -21.63 6.45
N PHE A 212 0.10 -20.56 5.89
CA PHE A 212 0.84 -19.36 5.53
C PHE A 212 1.40 -18.65 6.76
N MET A 213 0.57 -18.37 7.78
CA MET A 213 1.02 -17.69 9.00
C MET A 213 2.16 -18.43 9.71
N VAL A 214 2.07 -19.76 9.84
CA VAL A 214 3.15 -20.57 10.42
C VAL A 214 4.40 -20.55 9.52
N GLY A 215 4.23 -20.70 8.20
CA GLY A 215 5.34 -20.67 7.25
C GLY A 215 6.16 -19.38 7.35
N GLU A 216 5.50 -18.22 7.35
CA GLU A 216 6.15 -16.91 7.52
C GLU A 216 6.80 -16.77 8.90
N ALA A 217 6.11 -17.20 9.97
CA ALA A 217 6.63 -17.14 11.32
C ALA A 217 7.89 -17.99 11.53
N LEU A 218 8.07 -19.08 10.78
CA LEU A 218 9.28 -19.90 10.81
C LEU A 218 10.45 -19.23 10.08
N LEU A 219 10.19 -18.50 8.98
CA LEU A 219 11.22 -17.75 8.24
C LEU A 219 11.66 -16.47 8.97
N SER A 220 10.80 -15.88 9.79
CA SER A 220 11.03 -14.60 10.46
C SER A 220 11.75 -14.67 11.80
N ARG A 221 12.00 -15.87 12.31
CA ARG A 221 12.65 -16.05 13.62
C ARG A 221 14.05 -15.43 13.57
N SER A 222 14.48 -14.82 14.68
CA SER A 222 15.84 -14.25 14.78
C SER A 222 16.95 -15.30 14.61
N GLU A 223 16.66 -16.56 14.96
CA GLU A 223 17.56 -17.70 14.75
C GLU A 223 16.76 -18.93 14.27
N PRO A 224 16.46 -19.04 12.97
CA PRO A 224 15.74 -20.20 12.44
C PRO A 224 16.71 -21.39 12.33
N THR A 225 16.27 -22.58 12.74
CA THR A 225 17.06 -23.80 12.51
C THR A 225 16.85 -24.31 11.10
N LEU A 226 17.79 -25.11 10.57
CA LEU A 226 17.64 -25.74 9.25
C LEU A 226 16.33 -26.57 9.12
N ALA A 227 15.85 -27.14 10.24
CA ALA A 227 14.59 -27.88 10.26
C ALA A 227 13.37 -26.96 10.13
N ASP A 228 13.42 -25.77 10.76
CA ASP A 228 12.36 -24.77 10.69
C ASP A 228 12.23 -24.21 9.27
N GLU A 229 13.34 -23.89 8.63
CA GLU A 229 13.34 -23.32 7.28
C GLU A 229 12.82 -24.31 6.22
N ALA A 230 13.25 -25.57 6.28
CA ALA A 230 12.74 -26.60 5.37
C ALA A 230 11.23 -26.83 5.56
N ARG A 231 10.77 -26.81 6.81
CA ARG A 231 9.36 -26.91 7.15
C ARG A 231 8.57 -25.71 6.61
N ALA A 232 9.12 -24.50 6.70
CA ALA A 232 8.48 -23.28 6.21
C ALA A 232 8.17 -23.35 4.71
N VAL A 233 9.14 -23.78 3.88
CA VAL A 233 8.94 -23.95 2.43
C VAL A 233 7.79 -24.92 2.14
N GLY A 234 7.71 -26.03 2.87
CA GLY A 234 6.64 -27.01 2.74
C GLY A 234 5.25 -26.43 3.07
N LEU A 235 5.15 -25.66 4.17
CA LEU A 235 3.90 -25.02 4.60
C LEU A 235 3.45 -23.93 3.62
N LEU A 236 4.36 -23.07 3.19
CA LEU A 236 4.09 -22.01 2.21
C LEU A 236 3.66 -22.60 0.86
N HIS A 237 4.34 -23.63 0.37
CA HIS A 237 3.94 -24.31 -0.86
C HIS A 237 2.57 -24.98 -0.74
N ALA A 238 2.25 -25.57 0.42
CA ALA A 238 0.95 -26.17 0.69
C ALA A 238 -0.18 -25.13 0.69
N ALA A 239 0.05 -23.96 1.28
CA ALA A 239 -0.89 -22.83 1.24
C ALA A 239 -1.04 -22.27 -0.19
N ALA A 240 0.08 -22.07 -0.90
CA ALA A 240 0.12 -21.56 -2.26
C ALA A 240 -0.66 -22.45 -3.25
N SER A 241 -0.49 -23.77 -3.12
CA SER A 241 -1.19 -24.78 -3.92
C SER A 241 -2.70 -24.81 -3.68
N ARG A 242 -3.18 -24.26 -2.55
CA ARG A 242 -4.60 -24.12 -2.20
C ARG A 242 -5.18 -22.74 -2.53
N GLY A 243 -4.43 -21.91 -3.26
CA GLY A 243 -4.89 -20.59 -3.71
C GLY A 243 -4.48 -19.44 -2.80
N HIS A 244 -3.63 -19.64 -1.78
CA HIS A 244 -3.18 -18.55 -0.94
C HIS A 244 -2.18 -17.64 -1.69
N ARG A 245 -2.64 -16.48 -2.13
CA ARG A 245 -1.85 -15.51 -2.93
C ARG A 245 -0.53 -15.12 -2.27
N SER A 246 -0.53 -14.72 -1.01
CA SER A 246 0.71 -14.29 -0.34
C SER A 246 1.72 -15.43 -0.22
N ALA A 247 1.24 -16.68 -0.09
CA ALA A 247 2.12 -17.84 -0.02
C ALA A 247 2.71 -18.15 -1.40
N ARG A 248 1.95 -17.95 -2.49
CA ARG A 248 2.46 -18.01 -3.86
C ARG A 248 3.58 -16.99 -4.05
N SER A 249 3.33 -15.72 -3.73
CA SER A 249 4.34 -14.65 -3.80
C SER A 249 5.60 -15.01 -3.02
N SER A 250 5.44 -15.53 -1.79
CA SER A 250 6.55 -15.93 -0.93
C SER A 250 7.38 -17.06 -1.57
N ILE A 251 6.73 -18.10 -2.10
CA ILE A 251 7.42 -19.20 -2.81
C ILE A 251 8.12 -18.69 -4.08
N LEU A 252 7.48 -17.82 -4.87
CA LEU A 252 8.10 -17.27 -6.08
C LEU A 252 9.32 -16.41 -5.75
N SER A 253 9.23 -15.59 -4.70
CA SER A 253 10.34 -14.79 -4.18
C SER A 253 11.51 -15.67 -3.74
N LEU A 254 11.23 -16.73 -2.97
CA LEU A 254 12.23 -17.72 -2.56
C LEU A 254 12.88 -18.43 -3.76
N LEU A 255 12.08 -18.84 -4.76
CA LEU A 255 12.58 -19.46 -5.99
C LEU A 255 13.47 -18.51 -6.81
N ASP A 256 13.10 -17.23 -6.89
CA ASP A 256 13.86 -16.21 -7.62
C ASP A 256 15.17 -15.85 -6.90
N ALA A 257 15.12 -15.74 -5.57
CA ALA A 257 16.30 -15.53 -4.74
C ALA A 257 17.27 -16.73 -4.77
N ASP A 258 16.75 -17.97 -4.81
CA ASP A 258 17.55 -19.19 -4.89
C ASP A 258 18.23 -19.32 -6.26
N ALA A 259 17.51 -18.95 -7.32
CA ALA A 259 18.07 -18.83 -8.65
C ALA A 259 19.15 -17.75 -8.74
N GLY A 260 19.14 -16.73 -7.87
CA GLY A 260 20.18 -15.71 -7.76
C GLY A 260 21.40 -16.09 -6.90
N LEU A 261 21.35 -17.20 -6.17
CA LEU A 261 22.47 -17.72 -5.35
C LEU A 261 23.22 -18.86 -6.04
N PHE A 262 22.51 -19.69 -6.80
CA PHE A 262 23.11 -20.78 -7.58
C PHE A 262 23.09 -20.52 -9.10
N GLY A 263 22.40 -19.46 -9.53
CA GLY A 263 22.62 -18.74 -10.79
C GLY A 263 23.05 -17.30 -10.48
N THR A 264 23.56 -16.58 -11.46
CA THR A 264 24.01 -15.19 -11.29
C THR A 264 22.91 -14.31 -10.67
N LYS A 265 23.15 -13.74 -9.48
CA LYS A 265 22.28 -12.72 -8.85
C LYS A 265 21.91 -11.69 -9.91
N LEU A 266 20.62 -11.60 -10.24
CA LEU A 266 20.15 -10.65 -11.23
C LEU A 266 20.45 -9.25 -10.73
N SER A 267 20.99 -8.40 -11.61
CA SER A 267 21.17 -6.99 -11.28
C SER A 267 19.79 -6.35 -11.00
N PRO A 268 19.72 -5.25 -10.24
CA PRO A 268 18.48 -4.48 -10.08
C PRO A 268 17.80 -4.20 -11.42
N GLN A 269 18.58 -3.90 -12.46
CA GLN A 269 18.08 -3.72 -13.81
C GLN A 269 17.46 -4.98 -14.42
N ALA A 270 18.07 -6.16 -14.25
CA ALA A 270 17.53 -7.41 -14.77
C ALA A 270 16.23 -7.81 -14.05
N LEU A 271 16.13 -7.54 -12.75
CA LEU A 271 14.86 -7.69 -12.01
C LEU A 271 13.82 -6.69 -12.51
N ALA A 272 14.19 -5.44 -12.73
CA ALA A 272 13.31 -4.42 -13.28
C ALA A 272 12.84 -4.78 -14.70
N GLN A 273 13.68 -5.39 -15.53
CA GLN A 273 13.30 -5.90 -16.86
C GLN A 273 12.18 -6.95 -16.76
N ARG A 274 12.28 -7.90 -15.81
CA ARG A 274 11.21 -8.88 -15.59
C ARG A 274 9.89 -8.25 -15.13
N HIS A 275 9.96 -7.21 -14.30
CA HIS A 275 8.76 -6.44 -13.91
C HIS A 275 8.19 -5.68 -15.10
N ALA A 276 9.04 -5.04 -15.89
CA ALA A 276 8.63 -4.30 -17.09
C ALA A 276 7.99 -5.20 -18.15
N GLU A 277 8.42 -6.46 -18.28
CA GLU A 277 7.78 -7.46 -19.15
C GLU A 277 6.35 -7.82 -18.73
N ARG A 278 6.00 -7.60 -17.46
CA ARG A 278 4.65 -7.83 -16.91
C ARG A 278 3.78 -6.57 -16.90
N LEU A 279 4.35 -5.40 -17.17
CA LEU A 279 3.57 -4.17 -17.26
C LEU A 279 2.57 -4.27 -18.41
N PRO A 280 1.37 -3.69 -18.27
CA PRO A 280 0.41 -3.66 -19.35
C PRO A 280 1.02 -2.92 -20.55
N VAL A 281 0.81 -3.48 -21.74
CA VAL A 281 1.14 -2.77 -22.98
C VAL A 281 0.19 -1.59 -23.09
N MET A 282 0.75 -0.38 -22.99
CA MET A 282 -0.05 0.84 -23.08
C MET A 282 -0.64 0.97 -24.49
N PRO A 283 -1.98 1.05 -24.64
CA PRO A 283 -2.60 1.26 -25.94
C PRO A 283 -2.28 2.66 -26.49
N GLU A 284 -2.39 2.84 -27.80
CA GLU A 284 -2.20 4.16 -28.44
C GLU A 284 -3.18 5.22 -27.92
N ALA A 285 -4.36 4.79 -27.48
CA ALA A 285 -5.34 5.63 -26.79
C ALA A 285 -5.82 4.91 -25.51
N CYS A 286 -5.74 5.59 -24.37
CA CYS A 286 -6.23 5.11 -23.09
C CYS A 286 -7.57 5.78 -22.75
N GLU A 287 -8.41 5.14 -21.94
CA GLU A 287 -9.68 5.75 -21.54
C GLU A 287 -9.47 6.88 -20.53
N HIS A 288 -8.62 6.64 -19.53
CA HIS A 288 -8.50 7.51 -18.35
C HIS A 288 -7.30 8.45 -18.36
N PHE A 289 -6.51 8.49 -19.44
CA PHE A 289 -5.47 9.49 -19.60
C PHE A 289 -5.10 9.76 -21.07
N GLY A 290 -4.66 10.99 -21.34
CA GLY A 290 -4.06 11.41 -22.60
C GLY A 290 -2.62 11.91 -22.38
N VAL A 291 -1.74 11.69 -23.36
CA VAL A 291 -0.31 12.05 -23.26
C VAL A 291 0.05 13.04 -24.36
N TYR A 292 0.70 14.11 -23.98
CA TYR A 292 1.05 15.23 -24.85
C TYR A 292 2.51 15.64 -24.63
N ARG A 293 3.14 16.19 -25.66
CA ARG A 293 4.33 17.04 -25.47
C ARG A 293 3.93 18.39 -24.88
N GLY A 294 4.90 19.12 -24.36
CA GLY A 294 4.71 20.49 -23.87
C GLY A 294 4.17 21.50 -24.90
N ASP A 295 4.24 21.20 -26.20
CA ASP A 295 3.65 22.01 -27.27
C ASP A 295 2.18 21.64 -27.60
N GLY A 296 1.66 20.56 -27.02
CA GLY A 296 0.30 20.05 -27.21
C GLY A 296 0.17 18.96 -28.27
N GLU A 297 1.26 18.51 -28.90
CA GLU A 297 1.23 17.33 -29.78
C GLU A 297 0.90 16.07 -28.96
N ALA A 298 -0.15 15.34 -29.35
CA ALA A 298 -0.50 14.07 -28.73
C ALA A 298 0.54 12.99 -29.11
N VAL A 299 1.07 12.29 -28.11
CA VAL A 299 2.11 11.27 -28.25
C VAL A 299 1.78 10.04 -27.41
N GLY A 300 2.53 8.96 -27.60
CA GLY A 300 2.32 7.72 -26.84
C GLY A 300 3.19 7.61 -25.57
N MET A 301 2.74 6.73 -24.67
CA MET A 301 3.48 6.14 -23.54
C MET A 301 4.99 5.99 -23.78
N ASP A 302 5.28 5.21 -24.81
CA ASP A 302 6.62 4.77 -25.18
C ASP A 302 7.57 5.94 -25.51
N GLU A 303 7.04 7.05 -26.02
CA GLU A 303 7.86 8.22 -26.29
C GLU A 303 8.36 8.91 -25.00
N VAL A 304 7.47 9.08 -24.02
CA VAL A 304 7.85 9.62 -22.69
C VAL A 304 8.96 8.78 -22.09
N VAL A 305 8.78 7.45 -22.07
CA VAL A 305 9.77 6.50 -21.54
C VAL A 305 11.10 6.59 -22.29
N LYS A 306 11.08 6.67 -23.63
CA LYS A 306 12.30 6.78 -24.45
C LYS A 306 13.06 8.08 -24.23
N ALA A 307 12.36 9.20 -24.06
CA ALA A 307 12.96 10.50 -23.77
C ALA A 307 13.53 10.52 -22.35
N ALA A 308 12.73 10.12 -21.35
CA ALA A 308 13.12 10.07 -19.95
C ALA A 308 14.32 9.14 -19.70
N ALA A 309 14.42 7.98 -20.36
CA ALA A 309 15.55 7.05 -20.21
C ALA A 309 16.92 7.61 -20.65
N ARG A 310 16.92 8.70 -21.43
CA ARG A 310 18.15 9.38 -21.89
C ARG A 310 18.62 10.49 -20.95
N CYS A 311 17.82 10.83 -19.95
CA CYS A 311 18.09 11.93 -19.03
C CYS A 311 18.75 11.41 -17.74
N ASP A 312 19.58 12.23 -17.12
CA ASP A 312 20.17 11.97 -15.81
C ASP A 312 19.11 12.11 -14.70
N VAL A 313 18.16 13.04 -14.88
CA VAL A 313 17.05 13.28 -13.95
C VAL A 313 15.72 13.23 -14.68
N VAL A 314 14.77 12.51 -14.10
CA VAL A 314 13.37 12.51 -14.54
C VAL A 314 12.55 13.04 -13.38
N ILE A 315 11.87 14.18 -13.57
CA ILE A 315 11.03 14.80 -12.54
C ILE A 315 9.59 14.61 -12.94
N ILE A 316 8.83 13.92 -12.10
CA ILE A 316 7.41 13.62 -12.28
C ILE A 316 6.64 14.53 -11.33
N GLY A 317 6.02 15.55 -11.89
CA GLY A 317 5.14 16.48 -11.19
C GLY A 317 3.72 15.96 -11.15
N GLU A 318 3.17 15.78 -9.96
CA GLU A 318 1.87 15.13 -9.75
C GLU A 318 0.88 15.98 -8.94
N CYS A 319 -0.36 15.51 -8.87
CA CYS A 319 -1.37 16.01 -7.95
C CYS A 319 -1.60 14.92 -6.91
N HIS A 320 -1.26 15.19 -5.65
CA HIS A 320 -1.07 14.21 -4.56
C HIS A 320 -2.22 13.26 -4.24
N ASP A 321 -3.39 13.43 -4.86
CA ASP A 321 -4.60 12.63 -4.65
C ASP A 321 -5.11 11.97 -5.96
N ASP A 322 -4.33 12.05 -7.03
CA ASP A 322 -4.62 11.50 -8.35
C ASP A 322 -4.15 10.06 -8.48
N ARG A 323 -5.10 9.15 -8.29
CA ARG A 323 -4.88 7.71 -8.42
C ARG A 323 -4.24 7.31 -9.76
N VAL A 324 -4.68 7.90 -10.88
CA VAL A 324 -4.15 7.53 -12.20
C VAL A 324 -2.70 8.00 -12.31
N ALA A 325 -2.37 9.18 -11.77
CA ALA A 325 -1.00 9.66 -11.69
C ALA A 325 -0.10 8.66 -10.96
N HIS A 326 -0.50 8.13 -9.81
CA HIS A 326 0.30 7.17 -9.03
C HIS A 326 0.53 5.83 -9.77
N GLU A 327 -0.48 5.32 -10.49
CA GLU A 327 -0.28 4.13 -11.34
C GLU A 327 0.71 4.42 -12.49
N LEU A 328 0.68 5.63 -13.06
CA LEU A 328 1.61 6.06 -14.10
C LEU A 328 3.03 6.33 -13.59
N GLU A 329 3.18 6.87 -12.38
CA GLU A 329 4.46 7.02 -11.68
C GLU A 329 5.16 5.67 -11.53
N PHE A 330 4.42 4.65 -11.08
CA PHE A 330 4.92 3.29 -10.97
C PHE A 330 5.34 2.74 -12.34
N TYR A 331 4.49 2.91 -13.36
CA TYR A 331 4.80 2.47 -14.73
C TYR A 331 6.08 3.12 -15.27
N LEU A 332 6.24 4.43 -15.07
CA LEU A 332 7.44 5.17 -15.48
C LEU A 332 8.67 4.68 -14.72
N LEU A 333 8.59 4.56 -13.39
CA LEU A 333 9.71 4.09 -12.56
C LEU A 333 10.18 2.70 -12.98
N ALA A 334 9.26 1.75 -13.12
CA ALA A 334 9.58 0.38 -13.52
C ALA A 334 10.16 0.32 -14.94
N SER A 335 9.60 1.09 -15.87
CA SER A 335 10.10 1.21 -17.23
C SER A 335 11.51 1.80 -17.31
N LEU A 336 11.82 2.80 -16.47
CA LEU A 336 13.12 3.45 -16.43
C LEU A 336 14.18 2.57 -15.76
N ALA A 337 13.83 1.93 -14.65
CA ALA A 337 14.70 0.98 -13.95
C ALA A 337 15.09 -0.23 -14.83
N ALA A 338 14.22 -0.66 -15.75
CA ALA A 338 14.55 -1.71 -16.71
C ALA A 338 15.60 -1.28 -17.76
N ARG A 339 15.74 0.02 -18.01
CA ARG A 339 16.59 0.60 -19.06
C ARG A 339 17.90 1.19 -18.53
N ARG A 340 18.00 1.44 -17.23
CA ARG A 340 19.19 2.01 -16.58
C ARG A 340 19.74 1.05 -15.53
N GLU A 341 21.05 0.81 -15.57
CA GLU A 341 21.72 -0.07 -14.61
C GLU A 341 21.68 0.50 -13.19
N HIS A 342 21.83 1.82 -13.07
CA HIS A 342 21.76 2.56 -11.81
C HIS A 342 20.63 3.57 -11.88
N CYS A 343 19.51 3.23 -11.25
CA CYS A 343 18.37 4.11 -11.05
C CYS A 343 18.19 4.32 -9.54
N ALA A 344 17.82 5.53 -9.11
CA ALA A 344 17.43 5.84 -7.75
C ALA A 344 16.07 6.55 -7.77
N LEU A 345 15.24 6.26 -6.78
CA LEU A 345 13.97 6.93 -6.56
C LEU A 345 14.17 8.06 -5.54
N SER A 346 13.61 9.24 -5.80
CA SER A 346 13.64 10.38 -4.87
C SER A 346 12.21 10.84 -4.61
N LEU A 347 11.80 10.99 -3.35
CA LEU A 347 10.41 11.25 -2.99
C LEU A 347 10.29 12.52 -2.13
N GLU A 348 9.43 13.45 -2.55
CA GLU A 348 9.03 14.62 -1.74
C GLU A 348 8.34 14.21 -0.42
N MET A 349 7.69 13.06 -0.40
CA MET A 349 6.86 12.57 0.70
C MET A 349 7.66 12.26 1.97
N PHE A 350 9.00 12.19 1.87
CA PHE A 350 9.92 11.89 2.96
C PHE A 350 10.90 13.03 3.21
N GLU A 351 11.13 13.33 4.49
CA GLU A 351 12.03 14.38 4.95
C GLU A 351 13.48 13.86 5.07
N VAL A 352 14.48 14.64 4.65
CA VAL A 352 15.90 14.23 4.64
C VAL A 352 16.41 13.69 5.98
N ASP A 353 15.82 14.12 7.10
CA ASP A 353 16.21 13.68 8.44
C ASP A 353 15.68 12.28 8.82
N THR A 354 14.90 11.66 7.95
CA THR A 354 14.39 10.29 8.12
C THR A 354 15.06 9.29 7.17
N GLN A 355 16.07 9.70 6.40
CA GLN A 355 16.76 8.83 5.44
C GLN A 355 17.28 7.52 6.07
N LEU A 356 17.76 7.57 7.32
CA LEU A 356 18.23 6.38 8.03
C LEU A 356 17.12 5.34 8.19
N VAL A 357 15.92 5.77 8.58
CA VAL A 357 14.76 4.89 8.78
C VAL A 357 14.34 4.25 7.45
N ILE A 358 14.39 5.00 6.36
CA ILE A 358 14.13 4.47 5.02
C ILE A 358 15.18 3.44 4.63
N ASP A 359 16.46 3.74 4.83
CA ASP A 359 17.56 2.82 4.50
C ASP A 359 17.45 1.51 5.32
N GLU A 360 17.09 1.59 6.60
CA GLU A 360 16.82 0.43 7.47
C GLU A 360 15.60 -0.38 6.99
N TYR A 361 14.53 0.31 6.57
CA TYR A 361 13.33 -0.35 6.04
C TYR A 361 13.59 -1.07 4.71
N LEU A 362 14.31 -0.42 3.79
CA LEU A 362 14.69 -1.00 2.50
C LEU A 362 15.63 -2.19 2.68
N ALA A 363 16.50 -2.15 3.71
CA ALA A 363 17.37 -3.26 4.07
C ALA A 363 16.62 -4.43 4.75
N GLY A 364 15.34 -4.25 5.11
CA GLY A 364 14.54 -5.26 5.81
C GLY A 364 14.79 -5.34 7.31
N LEU A 365 15.55 -4.39 7.88
CA LEU A 365 15.95 -4.39 9.30
C LEU A 365 14.82 -3.96 10.24
N ILE A 366 13.88 -3.16 9.73
CA ILE A 366 12.73 -2.68 10.50
C ILE A 366 11.42 -3.00 9.78
N ARG A 367 10.36 -3.01 10.58
CA ARG A 367 8.99 -3.25 10.19
C ARG A 367 8.41 -2.02 9.47
N GLU A 368 7.45 -2.23 8.55
CA GLU A 368 6.75 -1.10 7.91
C GLU A 368 6.02 -0.21 8.93
N GLN A 369 5.48 -0.77 10.01
CA GLN A 369 4.90 0.03 11.08
C GLN A 369 5.92 0.96 11.74
N ASP A 370 7.17 0.50 11.93
CA ASP A 370 8.26 1.31 12.46
C ASP A 370 8.63 2.42 11.46
N LEU A 371 8.64 2.12 10.14
CA LEU A 371 8.80 3.13 9.08
C LEU A 371 7.71 4.21 9.15
N LEU A 372 6.43 3.82 9.23
CA LEU A 372 5.30 4.75 9.26
C LEU A 372 5.38 5.69 10.47
N GLN A 373 5.79 5.14 11.61
CA GLN A 373 5.96 5.90 12.85
C GLN A 373 7.13 6.89 12.76
N ASP A 374 8.30 6.42 12.36
CA ASP A 374 9.54 7.18 12.52
C ASP A 374 9.91 8.01 11.28
N ALA A 375 9.54 7.56 10.07
CA ALA A 375 9.80 8.29 8.83
C ALA A 375 8.72 9.32 8.47
N ARG A 376 7.57 9.28 9.15
CA ARG A 376 6.46 10.25 9.06
C ARG A 376 6.02 10.56 7.61
N PRO A 377 5.75 9.53 6.78
CA PRO A 377 5.27 9.76 5.43
C PRO A 377 3.88 10.41 5.44
N TRP A 378 3.37 10.80 4.27
CA TRP A 378 2.04 11.38 4.15
C TRP A 378 0.94 10.34 4.44
N ALA A 379 -0.24 10.82 4.83
CA ALA A 379 -1.34 9.95 5.27
C ALA A 379 -1.81 8.96 4.19
N ASN A 380 -1.67 9.32 2.92
CA ASN A 380 -1.99 8.48 1.76
C ASN A 380 -0.83 7.57 1.29
N TYR A 381 0.27 7.47 2.05
CA TYR A 381 1.41 6.63 1.67
C TYR A 381 1.02 5.19 1.36
N LEU A 382 0.19 4.56 2.19
CA LEU A 382 -0.18 3.16 2.03
C LEU A 382 -0.90 2.87 0.71
N SER A 383 -1.70 3.82 0.21
CA SER A 383 -2.44 3.68 -1.04
C SER A 383 -1.61 4.10 -2.25
N ASP A 384 -0.88 5.22 -2.14
CA ASP A 384 -0.43 5.96 -3.32
C ASP A 384 1.07 5.78 -3.58
N TYR A 385 1.91 5.84 -2.54
CA TYR A 385 3.37 5.87 -2.70
C TYR A 385 4.08 4.59 -2.30
N ARG A 386 3.43 3.75 -1.49
CA ARG A 386 3.94 2.45 -1.07
C ARG A 386 4.33 1.53 -2.23
N PRO A 387 3.59 1.44 -3.35
CA PRO A 387 4.02 0.63 -4.49
C PRO A 387 5.40 1.01 -5.03
N LEU A 388 5.75 2.31 -5.04
CA LEU A 388 7.06 2.80 -5.46
C LEU A 388 8.16 2.35 -4.48
N LEU A 389 7.88 2.45 -3.17
CA LEU A 389 8.84 2.05 -2.13
C LEU A 389 9.08 0.54 -2.12
N GLU A 390 8.02 -0.26 -2.20
CA GLU A 390 8.11 -1.73 -2.22
C GLU A 390 8.79 -2.25 -3.48
N PHE A 391 8.51 -1.65 -4.64
CA PHE A 391 9.24 -1.95 -5.87
C PHE A 391 10.73 -1.65 -5.72
N SER A 392 11.07 -0.50 -5.16
CA SER A 392 12.46 -0.11 -4.92
C SER A 392 13.16 -1.08 -3.97
N LYS A 393 12.50 -1.44 -2.88
CA LYS A 393 12.96 -2.43 -1.90
C LYS A 393 13.23 -3.79 -2.56
N HIS A 394 12.29 -4.29 -3.36
CA HIS A 394 12.43 -5.55 -4.07
C HIS A 394 13.63 -5.59 -5.04
N LEU A 395 13.94 -4.45 -5.68
CA LEU A 395 15.09 -4.33 -6.58
C LEU A 395 16.43 -4.09 -5.84
N GLY A 396 16.41 -3.77 -4.55
CA GLY A 396 17.57 -3.19 -3.87
C GLY A 396 17.95 -1.80 -4.42
N MET A 397 16.97 -1.08 -4.95
CA MET A 397 17.11 0.27 -5.49
C MET A 397 17.15 1.28 -4.35
N ARG A 398 18.03 2.29 -4.44
CA ARG A 398 18.11 3.35 -3.43
C ARG A 398 16.88 4.26 -3.52
N VAL A 399 16.31 4.60 -2.37
CA VAL A 399 15.26 5.62 -2.24
C VAL A 399 15.77 6.77 -1.40
N LEU A 400 15.57 7.99 -1.88
CA LEU A 400 16.02 9.22 -1.26
C LEU A 400 14.84 9.95 -0.63
N ALA A 401 14.94 10.27 0.66
CA ALA A 401 14.12 11.26 1.31
C ALA A 401 14.55 12.64 0.82
N ALA A 402 13.70 13.32 0.06
CA ALA A 402 14.11 14.51 -0.68
C ALA A 402 13.83 15.81 0.08
N ASN A 403 12.81 15.83 0.94
CA ASN A 403 12.18 17.07 1.34
C ASN A 403 12.82 17.69 2.59
N ALA A 404 12.75 19.02 2.70
CA ALA A 404 13.22 19.73 3.88
C ALA A 404 12.34 19.39 5.09
N PRO A 405 12.89 19.17 6.30
CA PRO A 405 12.08 18.84 7.46
C PRO A 405 11.12 19.97 7.81
N ARG A 406 9.83 19.65 8.01
CA ARG A 406 8.74 20.62 8.22
C ARG A 406 9.01 21.64 9.32
N ARG A 407 9.79 21.28 10.35
CA ARG A 407 10.17 22.21 11.44
C ARG A 407 10.96 23.43 10.94
N TYR A 408 11.84 23.24 9.96
CA TYR A 408 12.66 24.33 9.40
C TYR A 408 11.85 25.16 8.42
N VAL A 409 11.06 24.49 7.58
CA VAL A 409 10.11 25.14 6.67
C VAL A 409 9.15 26.05 7.45
N GLY A 410 8.55 25.54 8.53
CA GLY A 410 7.69 26.32 9.40
C GLY A 410 8.42 27.45 10.14
N ALA A 411 9.71 27.30 10.44
CA ALA A 411 10.50 28.37 11.02
C ALA A 411 10.72 29.53 10.03
N VAL A 412 11.06 29.22 8.78
CA VAL A 412 11.21 30.19 7.70
C VAL A 412 9.90 30.91 7.41
N GLY A 413 8.80 30.16 7.31
CA GLY A 413 7.49 30.71 6.99
C GLY A 413 6.92 31.67 8.04
N ARG A 414 7.25 31.48 9.33
CA ARG A 414 6.79 32.37 10.42
C ARG A 414 7.59 33.66 10.53
N LYS A 415 8.91 33.59 10.35
CA LYS A 415 9.80 34.70 10.70
C LYS A 415 10.18 35.56 9.50
N GLY A 416 10.03 35.07 8.26
CA GLY A 416 10.51 35.75 7.07
C GLY A 416 12.03 35.98 7.06
N THR A 417 12.76 35.38 8.02
CA THR A 417 14.19 35.53 8.23
C THR A 417 14.95 34.48 7.43
N SER A 418 16.17 34.84 7.02
CA SER A 418 17.13 33.90 6.45
C SER A 418 17.53 32.87 7.52
N LEU A 419 17.38 31.57 7.22
CA LEU A 419 17.92 30.49 8.09
C LEU A 419 19.42 30.68 8.40
N ALA A 420 20.14 31.46 7.59
CA ALA A 420 21.56 31.76 7.76
C ALA A 420 21.84 32.73 8.92
N GLU A 421 20.85 33.54 9.32
CA GLU A 421 21.02 34.59 10.33
C GLU A 421 20.69 34.10 11.74
N GLU A 422 20.10 32.90 11.86
CA GLU A 422 19.71 32.31 13.13
C GLU A 422 20.78 31.34 13.65
N ALA A 423 21.06 31.41 14.95
CA ALA A 423 22.04 30.54 15.63
C ALA A 423 21.43 29.16 15.94
N TRP A 424 21.15 28.36 14.90
CA TRP A 424 20.71 26.98 15.07
C TRP A 424 21.83 26.12 15.67
N PRO A 425 21.50 25.05 16.43
CA PRO A 425 22.49 24.06 16.82
C PRO A 425 23.22 23.51 15.58
N LEU A 426 24.55 23.33 15.68
CA LEU A 426 25.40 22.97 14.52
C LEU A 426 24.88 21.75 13.74
N GLY A 427 24.33 20.74 14.42
CA GLY A 427 23.75 19.55 13.79
C GLY A 427 22.48 19.81 12.96
N SER A 428 21.81 20.94 13.15
CA SER A 428 20.62 21.31 12.37
C SER A 428 20.96 21.60 10.91
N TYR A 429 22.14 22.19 10.66
CA TYR A 429 22.58 22.53 9.31
C TYR A 429 22.89 21.31 8.43
N HIS A 430 23.02 20.12 9.02
CA HIS A 430 23.17 18.88 8.25
C HIS A 430 21.93 18.55 7.41
N TRP A 431 20.75 18.97 7.88
CA TRP A 431 19.46 18.69 7.25
C TRP A 431 18.96 19.83 6.36
N LEU A 432 19.80 20.84 6.12
CA LEU A 432 19.46 22.04 5.36
C LEU A 432 20.36 22.15 4.14
N PRO A 433 19.83 22.68 3.03
CA PRO A 433 20.67 23.04 1.91
C PRO A 433 21.63 24.19 2.22
N PRO A 434 22.69 24.37 1.41
CA PRO A 434 23.66 25.43 1.60
C PRO A 434 22.96 26.78 1.72
N LEU A 435 23.30 27.52 2.78
CA LEU A 435 22.76 28.83 3.09
C LEU A 435 23.80 29.92 2.78
N PRO A 436 23.37 31.12 2.32
CA PRO A 436 21.99 31.51 2.03
C PRO A 436 21.41 30.78 0.81
N LEU A 437 20.09 30.57 0.80
CA LEU A 437 19.40 29.99 -0.35
C LEU A 437 19.63 30.87 -1.59
N PRO A 438 19.88 30.29 -2.78
CA PRO A 438 20.05 31.09 -3.97
C PRO A 438 18.75 31.84 -4.31
N PRO A 439 18.83 33.08 -4.83
CA PRO A 439 17.64 33.87 -5.14
C PRO A 439 16.78 33.16 -6.20
N PRO A 440 15.45 33.37 -6.21
CA PRO A 440 14.58 32.87 -7.26
C PRO A 440 14.81 33.61 -8.57
N SER A 441 14.60 32.95 -9.69
CA SER A 441 14.56 33.62 -10.99
C SER A 441 13.29 34.46 -11.16
N ALA A 442 13.32 35.42 -12.09
CA ALA A 442 12.13 36.20 -12.43
C ALA A 442 10.97 35.31 -12.96
N PRO A 443 11.21 34.29 -13.81
CA PRO A 443 10.19 33.30 -14.17
C PRO A 443 9.60 32.57 -12.97
N TYR A 444 10.42 32.09 -12.02
CA TYR A 444 9.96 31.43 -10.80
C TYR A 444 9.04 32.32 -9.97
N LEU A 445 9.45 33.57 -9.72
CA LEU A 445 8.63 34.55 -9.01
C LEU A 445 7.30 34.81 -9.71
N SER A 446 7.30 34.90 -11.04
CA SER A 446 6.08 35.07 -11.81
C SER A 446 5.17 33.85 -11.72
N HIS A 447 5.75 32.65 -11.69
CA HIS A 447 4.99 31.41 -11.57
C HIS A 447 4.30 31.32 -10.20
N LEU A 448 5.06 31.52 -9.10
CA LEU A 448 4.53 31.52 -7.73
C LEU A 448 3.42 32.57 -7.55
N ARG A 449 3.60 33.77 -8.08
CA ARG A 449 2.62 34.87 -7.94
C ARG A 449 1.30 34.61 -8.64
N ASN A 450 1.31 33.79 -9.70
CA ASN A 450 0.15 33.50 -10.53
C ASN A 450 -0.46 32.12 -10.20
N ASP A 451 0.10 31.40 -9.24
CA ASP A 451 -0.41 30.10 -8.83
C ASP A 451 -1.82 30.24 -8.21
N PRO A 452 -2.83 29.47 -8.67
CA PRO A 452 -4.20 29.58 -8.17
C PRO A 452 -4.36 29.31 -6.67
N ALA A 453 -3.55 28.43 -6.07
CA ALA A 453 -3.59 28.18 -4.63
C ALA A 453 -3.07 29.41 -3.86
N VAL A 454 -1.99 30.04 -4.35
CA VAL A 454 -1.48 31.30 -3.79
C VAL A 454 -2.48 32.45 -3.99
N VAL A 455 -3.08 32.58 -5.17
CA VAL A 455 -4.08 33.63 -5.46
C VAL A 455 -5.36 33.45 -4.62
N ARG A 456 -5.79 32.22 -4.30
CA ARG A 456 -6.94 31.98 -3.39
C ARG A 456 -6.66 32.43 -1.97
N THR A 457 -5.42 32.28 -1.46
CA THR A 457 -5.06 32.80 -0.13
C THR A 457 -5.15 34.32 -0.04
N ASP A 458 -4.87 35.05 -1.14
CA ASP A 458 -5.03 36.50 -1.21
C ASP A 458 -6.52 36.94 -1.16
N GLN A 459 -7.45 36.11 -1.65
CA GLN A 459 -8.88 36.46 -1.74
C GLN A 459 -9.66 36.22 -0.44
N LEU A 460 -9.21 35.30 0.41
CA LEU A 460 -9.88 34.92 1.66
C LEU A 460 -9.49 35.80 2.86
N GLY A 461 -8.49 36.67 2.71
CA GLY A 461 -8.01 37.57 3.76
C GLY A 461 -7.15 36.85 4.81
N PHE A 462 -5.94 37.37 5.02
CA PHE A 462 -4.91 36.82 5.93
C PHE A 462 -5.25 36.88 7.44
N ASP A 463 -6.44 37.41 7.79
CA ASP A 463 -6.93 37.56 9.17
C ASP A 463 -8.15 36.65 9.48
N ALA A 464 -8.53 35.73 8.60
CA ALA A 464 -9.54 34.75 8.96
C ALA A 464 -8.97 33.89 10.11
N ASN A 465 -9.61 33.97 11.28
CA ASN A 465 -9.35 33.07 12.41
C ASN A 465 -9.05 31.66 11.89
N PRO A 466 -8.07 30.93 12.46
CA PRO A 466 -7.90 29.53 12.10
C PRO A 466 -9.29 28.88 12.19
N PRO A 467 -9.69 28.10 11.17
CA PRO A 467 -10.99 27.45 11.21
C PRO A 467 -11.10 26.73 12.56
N PRO A 468 -12.29 26.72 13.18
CA PRO A 468 -12.49 26.04 14.46
C PRO A 468 -11.90 24.64 14.36
N GLN A 469 -11.23 24.18 15.43
CA GLN A 469 -10.57 22.87 15.51
C GLN A 469 -11.49 21.78 14.91
N GLY A 470 -11.28 21.51 13.62
CA GLY A 470 -11.98 20.49 12.86
C GLY A 470 -11.19 19.20 13.00
N GLU A 471 -11.93 18.10 13.08
CA GLU A 471 -11.48 16.74 13.36
C GLU A 471 -10.23 16.35 12.57
N GLU A 472 -9.34 15.63 13.24
CA GLU A 472 -8.09 15.11 12.70
C GLU A 472 -8.39 14.18 11.50
N GLY A 473 -8.13 14.63 10.27
CA GLY A 473 -8.31 13.78 9.09
C GLY A 473 -8.43 14.48 7.73
N GLU A 474 -8.73 15.78 7.67
CA GLU A 474 -8.69 16.48 6.38
C GLU A 474 -7.25 16.79 5.96
N ALA A 475 -6.92 16.41 4.71
CA ALA A 475 -5.67 16.75 4.05
C ALA A 475 -5.46 18.27 4.12
N ARG A 476 -4.69 18.70 5.12
CA ARG A 476 -4.34 20.11 5.29
C ARG A 476 -3.55 20.51 4.06
N CYS A 477 -4.10 21.46 3.31
CA CYS A 477 -3.35 22.19 2.30
C CYS A 477 -2.00 22.62 2.94
N PRO A 478 -0.84 22.31 2.33
CA PRO A 478 0.49 22.52 2.95
C PRO A 478 0.77 24.01 3.22
N TYR A 479 -0.08 24.91 2.73
CA TYR A 479 0.01 26.36 2.86
C TYR A 479 -0.76 26.94 4.07
N ILE A 480 -1.51 26.13 4.83
CA ILE A 480 -2.30 26.61 5.99
C ILE A 480 -1.38 26.89 7.19
N GLY A 481 -1.15 28.18 7.46
CA GLY A 481 -0.36 28.67 8.59
C GLY A 481 0.75 29.67 8.24
N LEU A 482 0.86 30.07 6.97
CA LEU A 482 1.85 31.05 6.50
C LEU A 482 1.30 32.47 6.57
N ALA A 483 2.08 33.37 7.20
CA ALA A 483 1.60 34.69 7.65
C ALA A 483 1.45 35.75 6.54
N SER A 484 1.95 35.52 5.31
CA SER A 484 1.82 36.45 4.17
C SER A 484 2.28 35.85 2.84
N ARG A 485 1.95 36.51 1.71
CA ARG A 485 2.43 36.22 0.35
C ARG A 485 3.97 36.28 0.21
N GLU A 486 4.63 37.07 1.04
CA GLU A 486 6.10 37.13 1.14
C GLU A 486 6.67 35.96 1.97
N GLY A 487 5.88 35.44 2.92
CA GLY A 487 6.21 34.29 3.76
C GLY A 487 6.10 32.92 3.07
N LEU A 488 5.49 32.84 1.89
CA LEU A 488 5.41 31.62 1.06
C LEU A 488 6.68 31.37 0.24
N LEU A 489 7.35 32.44 -0.22
CA LEU A 489 8.49 32.31 -1.12
C LEU A 489 9.64 31.52 -0.47
N ALA A 490 10.01 31.86 0.75
CA ALA A 490 11.17 31.27 1.39
C ALA A 490 10.98 29.77 1.74
N PRO A 491 9.80 29.31 2.22
CA PRO A 491 9.45 27.89 2.28
C PRO A 491 9.55 27.15 0.94
N MET A 492 8.98 27.70 -0.14
CA MET A 492 9.05 27.07 -1.46
C MET A 492 10.49 26.92 -1.95
N LEU A 493 11.29 27.97 -1.76
CA LEU A 493 12.71 27.94 -2.09
C LEU A 493 13.48 26.90 -1.27
N LEU A 494 13.16 26.76 0.01
CA LEU A 494 13.80 25.78 0.88
C LEU A 494 13.46 24.35 0.44
N TRP A 495 12.20 24.07 0.15
CA TRP A 495 11.73 22.78 -0.38
C TRP A 495 12.44 22.43 -1.70
N ASP A 496 12.36 23.31 -2.70
CA ASP A 496 12.97 23.08 -4.01
C ASP A 496 14.48 22.86 -3.92
N THR A 497 15.16 23.67 -3.11
CA THR A 497 16.63 23.59 -2.98
C THR A 497 17.05 22.33 -2.22
N ALA A 498 16.30 21.90 -1.20
CA ALA A 498 16.57 20.66 -0.48
C ALA A 498 16.42 19.44 -1.40
N MET A 499 15.30 19.35 -2.12
CA MET A 499 15.05 18.24 -3.05
C MET A 499 16.10 18.20 -4.17
N ALA A 500 16.42 19.36 -4.76
CA ALA A 500 17.48 19.45 -5.76
C ALA A 500 18.85 19.03 -5.23
N GLN A 501 19.22 19.42 -4.00
CA GLN A 501 20.50 19.02 -3.42
C GLN A 501 20.60 17.51 -3.20
N VAL A 502 19.53 16.87 -2.73
CA VAL A 502 19.48 15.40 -2.56
C VAL A 502 19.70 14.70 -3.90
N ILE A 503 19.03 15.18 -4.96
CA ILE A 503 19.19 14.67 -6.32
C ILE A 503 20.64 14.85 -6.81
N VAL A 504 21.21 16.05 -6.66
CA VAL A 504 22.59 16.34 -7.08
C VAL A 504 23.59 15.47 -6.32
N GLY A 505 23.41 15.30 -5.01
CA GLY A 505 24.28 14.45 -4.19
C GLY A 505 24.28 12.98 -4.66
N GLU A 506 23.12 12.46 -5.08
CA GLU A 506 23.04 11.10 -5.64
C GLU A 506 23.74 10.99 -7.00
N LEU A 507 23.57 11.98 -7.88
CA LEU A 507 24.24 12.01 -9.19
C LEU A 507 25.77 12.15 -9.07
N GLU A 508 26.26 12.77 -7.99
CA GLU A 508 27.68 12.83 -7.66
C GLU A 508 28.19 11.51 -7.07
N ARG A 509 27.38 10.87 -6.23
CA ARG A 509 27.67 9.55 -5.64
C ARG A 509 27.74 8.45 -6.70
N VAL A 510 26.87 8.49 -7.69
CA VAL A 510 26.78 7.49 -8.77
C VAL A 510 26.87 8.17 -10.14
N PRO A 511 28.10 8.47 -10.63
CA PRO A 511 28.27 9.07 -11.95
C PRO A 511 27.66 8.19 -13.06
N GLY A 512 26.80 8.76 -13.88
CA GLY A 512 26.05 8.03 -14.92
C GLY A 512 24.78 7.34 -14.43
N GLY A 513 24.47 7.41 -13.13
CA GLY A 513 23.18 7.02 -12.57
C GLY A 513 22.04 7.94 -13.05
N GLN A 514 20.82 7.45 -12.90
CA GLN A 514 19.60 8.20 -13.14
C GLN A 514 18.84 8.39 -11.83
N VAL A 515 18.26 9.56 -11.60
CA VAL A 515 17.33 9.82 -10.49
C VAL A 515 15.94 10.08 -11.03
N VAL A 516 14.97 9.30 -10.59
CA VAL A 516 13.54 9.54 -10.83
C VAL A 516 12.97 10.20 -9.59
N HIS A 517 12.48 11.43 -9.72
CA HIS A 517 11.95 12.22 -8.63
C HIS A 517 10.44 12.40 -8.77
N VAL A 518 9.68 12.10 -7.72
CA VAL A 518 8.23 12.34 -7.63
C VAL A 518 7.98 13.48 -6.65
N CYS A 519 7.28 14.51 -7.12
CA CYS A 519 6.94 15.71 -6.37
C CYS A 519 5.62 16.33 -6.86
N GLY A 520 5.05 17.26 -6.10
CA GLY A 520 3.91 18.07 -6.55
C GLY A 520 4.25 18.89 -7.79
N SER A 521 3.29 19.06 -8.70
CA SER A 521 3.52 19.66 -10.02
C SER A 521 4.20 21.03 -9.95
N PHE A 522 3.80 21.88 -9.00
CA PHE A 522 4.36 23.22 -8.81
C PHE A 522 5.90 23.22 -8.73
N HIS A 523 6.47 22.21 -8.09
CA HIS A 523 7.92 22.12 -7.84
C HIS A 523 8.75 21.87 -9.09
N CYS A 524 8.13 21.52 -10.22
CA CYS A 524 8.82 21.21 -11.47
C CYS A 524 8.24 21.89 -12.72
N GLU A 525 7.03 22.47 -12.61
CA GLU A 525 6.33 23.10 -13.71
C GLU A 525 7.20 24.12 -14.45
N LYS A 526 7.16 24.06 -15.78
CA LYS A 526 7.90 24.92 -16.71
C LYS A 526 9.41 24.80 -16.60
N GLY A 527 9.91 23.70 -16.02
CA GLY A 527 11.33 23.52 -15.72
C GLY A 527 11.83 24.47 -14.63
N LEU A 528 10.93 24.97 -13.78
CA LEU A 528 11.26 25.84 -12.65
C LEU A 528 11.37 25.00 -11.36
N GLY A 529 11.67 25.67 -10.24
CA GLY A 529 11.77 25.01 -8.94
C GLY A 529 12.95 24.05 -8.88
N ILE A 530 12.69 22.76 -8.67
CA ILE A 530 13.71 21.72 -8.51
C ILE A 530 14.63 21.66 -9.75
N ALA A 531 14.06 21.69 -10.96
CA ALA A 531 14.84 21.58 -12.19
C ALA A 531 15.83 22.74 -12.34
N GLU A 532 15.36 23.97 -12.09
CA GLU A 532 16.19 25.18 -12.07
C GLU A 532 17.26 25.10 -10.96
N ARG A 533 16.93 24.55 -9.78
CA ARG A 533 17.88 24.42 -8.67
C ARG A 533 18.98 23.42 -8.96
N ILE A 534 18.68 22.29 -9.60
CA ILE A 534 19.69 21.30 -10.03
C ILE A 534 20.74 21.97 -10.92
N ASP A 535 20.31 22.77 -11.91
CA ASP A 535 21.22 23.48 -12.82
C ASP A 535 22.10 24.52 -12.11
N THR A 536 21.63 25.09 -10.99
CA THR A 536 22.42 26.02 -10.18
C THR A 536 23.36 25.36 -9.18
N LEU A 537 23.02 24.16 -8.69
CA LEU A 537 23.77 23.47 -7.64
C LEU A 537 24.86 22.55 -8.19
N ARG A 538 24.71 22.05 -9.42
CA ARG A 538 25.65 21.11 -10.04
C ARG A 538 26.47 21.78 -11.13
N ASP A 539 27.80 21.77 -10.98
CA ASP A 539 28.73 22.34 -11.96
C ASP A 539 28.73 21.63 -13.32
N LYS A 540 28.23 20.39 -13.37
CA LYS A 540 28.13 19.58 -14.59
C LYS A 540 26.72 19.72 -15.19
N ALA A 541 26.67 19.91 -16.51
CA ALA A 541 25.42 19.86 -17.25
C ALA A 541 24.65 18.56 -16.94
N THR A 542 23.38 18.71 -16.60
CA THR A 542 22.49 17.61 -16.23
C THR A 542 21.38 17.53 -17.25
N SER A 543 21.22 16.40 -17.93
CA SER A 543 20.06 16.20 -18.79
C SER A 543 18.84 15.91 -17.91
N GLN A 544 17.77 16.69 -18.09
CA GLN A 544 16.55 16.59 -17.30
C GLN A 544 15.36 16.32 -18.22
N CYS A 545 14.38 15.55 -17.74
CA CYS A 545 13.08 15.38 -18.38
C CYS A 545 11.99 15.65 -17.35
N VAL A 546 11.14 16.64 -17.63
CA VAL A 546 10.02 17.02 -16.76
C VAL A 546 8.72 16.48 -17.35
N VAL A 547 8.04 15.62 -16.59
CA VAL A 547 6.72 15.08 -16.91
C VAL A 547 5.74 15.64 -15.89
N VAL A 548 4.73 16.38 -16.34
CA VAL A 548 3.70 16.93 -15.44
C VAL A 548 2.37 16.22 -15.67
N ILE A 549 1.74 15.74 -14.60
CA ILE A 549 0.48 15.02 -14.62
C ILE A 549 -0.61 15.89 -14.02
N TYR A 550 -1.70 16.12 -14.76
CA TYR A 550 -2.84 16.92 -14.31
C TYR A 550 -4.15 16.15 -14.40
N PRO A 551 -4.95 16.17 -13.32
CA PRO A 551 -6.35 15.75 -13.41
C PRO A 551 -7.17 16.80 -14.18
N GLU A 552 -7.86 16.34 -15.22
CA GLU A 552 -8.79 17.11 -16.04
C GLU A 552 -10.13 16.40 -16.20
N HIS A 553 -11.22 17.16 -16.31
CA HIS A 553 -12.54 16.60 -16.62
C HIS A 553 -12.60 15.93 -18.00
N ASP A 554 -11.76 16.39 -18.92
CA ASP A 554 -11.56 15.79 -20.24
C ASP A 554 -10.06 15.55 -20.43
N CYS A 555 -9.62 14.34 -20.07
CA CYS A 555 -8.22 13.94 -20.14
C CYS A 555 -7.70 13.76 -21.57
N HIS A 556 -8.56 13.90 -22.59
CA HIS A 556 -8.20 13.86 -24.01
C HIS A 556 -8.14 15.23 -24.66
N ARG A 557 -8.27 16.30 -23.86
CA ARG A 557 -8.27 17.68 -24.33
C ARG A 557 -7.15 18.50 -23.72
N PHE A 558 -6.10 18.70 -24.52
CA PHE A 558 -5.05 19.66 -24.22
C PHE A 558 -5.56 21.11 -24.35
N VAL A 559 -5.39 21.90 -23.29
CA VAL A 559 -5.75 23.32 -23.20
C VAL A 559 -4.45 24.13 -23.12
N ALA A 560 -4.06 24.75 -24.24
CA ALA A 560 -2.76 25.40 -24.38
C ALA A 560 -2.48 26.46 -23.31
N GLU A 561 -3.50 27.21 -22.87
CA GLU A 561 -3.35 28.25 -21.84
C GLU A 561 -2.96 27.67 -20.46
N ARG A 562 -3.32 26.42 -20.18
CA ARG A 562 -3.05 25.73 -18.91
C ARG A 562 -1.85 24.80 -19.00
N HIS A 563 -1.74 24.06 -20.10
CA HIS A 563 -0.83 22.92 -20.21
C HIS A 563 0.44 23.24 -21.00
N SER A 564 0.42 24.24 -21.89
CA SER A 564 1.57 24.49 -22.76
C SER A 564 2.80 24.87 -21.95
N ARG A 565 3.89 24.15 -22.23
CA ARG A 565 5.20 24.28 -21.57
C ARG A 565 5.17 23.99 -20.08
N ALA A 566 4.16 23.28 -19.56
CA ALA A 566 4.17 22.82 -18.16
C ALA A 566 5.29 21.80 -17.90
N GLY A 567 5.64 20.96 -18.87
CA GLY A 567 6.81 20.08 -18.85
C GLY A 567 7.26 19.76 -20.27
N ASP A 568 8.27 18.90 -20.42
CA ASP A 568 8.61 18.29 -21.71
C ASP A 568 7.45 17.43 -22.21
N PHE A 569 6.81 16.73 -21.25
CA PHE A 569 5.56 15.99 -21.45
C PHE A 569 4.52 16.41 -20.44
N VAL A 570 3.27 16.40 -20.88
CA VAL A 570 2.09 16.63 -20.05
C VAL A 570 1.17 15.43 -20.19
N ILE A 571 0.80 14.82 -19.08
CA ILE A 571 -0.18 13.74 -19.03
C ILE A 571 -1.44 14.30 -18.38
N LEU A 572 -2.57 14.16 -19.04
CA LEU A 572 -3.86 14.55 -18.49
C LEU A 572 -4.58 13.28 -18.04
N THR A 573 -5.06 13.24 -16.81
CA THR A 573 -5.73 12.11 -16.17
C THR A 573 -7.20 12.42 -15.92
N ASP A 574 -8.03 11.39 -15.83
CA ASP A 574 -9.47 11.53 -15.65
C ASP A 574 -9.84 11.98 -14.23
N ALA A 575 -10.17 13.26 -14.08
CA ALA A 575 -10.58 13.85 -12.81
C ALA A 575 -11.95 13.38 -12.29
N SER A 576 -12.72 12.62 -13.09
CA SER A 576 -14.01 12.06 -12.66
C SER A 576 -13.88 10.83 -11.77
N LEU A 577 -12.68 10.22 -11.74
CA LEU A 577 -12.38 9.08 -10.87
C LEU A 577 -12.21 9.54 -9.41
N SER A 578 -12.48 8.63 -8.48
CA SER A 578 -12.37 8.89 -7.05
C SER A 578 -10.92 9.25 -6.66
N ARG A 579 -10.76 10.30 -5.86
CA ARG A 579 -9.47 10.70 -5.28
C ARG A 579 -9.07 9.75 -4.16
N SER A 580 -7.77 9.60 -3.93
CA SER A 580 -7.26 8.67 -2.91
C SER A 580 -7.71 9.03 -1.47
N HIS A 581 -7.93 10.31 -1.17
CA HIS A 581 -8.46 10.76 0.13
C HIS A 581 -9.94 10.40 0.39
N ASP A 582 -10.76 10.19 -0.64
CA ASP A 582 -12.19 9.90 -0.47
C ASP A 582 -12.45 8.48 0.09
N TYR A 583 -11.47 7.57 -0.03
CA TYR A 583 -11.55 6.22 0.53
C TYR A 583 -11.33 6.19 2.05
N MET A 584 -10.51 7.12 2.57
CA MET A 584 -10.23 7.23 4.01
C MET A 584 -11.39 7.85 4.80
N LYS A 585 -12.29 8.61 4.16
CA LYS A 585 -13.53 9.10 4.80
C LYS A 585 -14.55 8.00 5.11
N GLY A 586 -14.36 6.79 4.59
CA GLY A 586 -15.15 5.62 4.94
C GLY A 586 -14.58 4.79 6.10
N VAL A 587 -13.42 5.18 6.64
CA VAL A 587 -12.76 4.53 7.77
C VAL A 587 -12.55 5.61 8.84
N GLU A 588 -13.53 5.76 9.73
CA GLU A 588 -13.37 6.62 10.91
C GLU A 588 -12.08 6.22 11.64
N SER A 589 -11.21 7.20 11.89
CA SER A 589 -10.06 7.08 12.77
C SER A 589 -10.55 6.59 14.14
N PRO A 590 -10.00 5.51 14.72
CA PRO A 590 -10.26 5.20 16.12
C PRO A 590 -9.61 6.28 16.97
N GLY A 591 -10.43 7.09 17.64
CA GLY A 591 -10.00 8.04 18.67
C GLY A 591 -9.70 7.39 20.01
#